data_AF-A0A016VZN2-F1
#
_entry.id   AF-A0A016VZN2-F1
#
_cell.length_a   1.000
_cell.length_b   1.000
_cell.length_c   1.000
_cell.angle_alpha   90.00
_cell.angle_beta   90.00
_cell.angle_gamma   90.00
#
_symmetry.space_group_name_H-M   'P 1'
#
loop_
_entity.id
_entity.type
_entity.pdbx_description
1 polymer ?
#
loop_
_entity_poly.entity_id
_entity_poly.type
_entity_poly.pdbx_seq_one_letter_code
_entity_poly.pdbx_strand_id
1 'polypeptide(L)'
;MLSKVQIRTILLHEFKLGRKAVEAHENIVKAWGPDVVSLRTTQLWFQKFRSGDTSLEDEPGRGRIRELDDDALKSLVEADPRKTVRELAEDPQVSFSTVAKRLEELGKVKKMDQWVPHELNAEQVLRRYQITSELLLRNKNDPFLDRIVTCDEKWILYDNRKRSSQWLDRDEPPKQFPKKKLHEKKTMLTVWWNSAGILHYEFLKTGETIDADNYCRQLDKMHENLARASPAVVNRKGPILLHDNARPHVSQKNVPEVERPGLRNTASSTILTRPVANGLSLFQAPRQPRQRKSVQESDRC
;
A
#
# COMPACT_ATOMS: atom_id res chain seq x y z
N MET A 1 -11.84 -0.24 -47.14
CA MET A 1 -10.54 0.47 -47.16
C MET A 1 -9.44 -0.53 -46.87
N LEU A 2 -8.36 -0.54 -47.65
CA LEU A 2 -7.20 -1.39 -47.38
C LEU A 2 -6.45 -0.89 -46.13
N SER A 3 -6.01 -1.79 -45.27
CA SER A 3 -5.13 -1.44 -44.15
C SER A 3 -3.74 -1.04 -44.65
N LYS A 4 -2.98 -0.31 -43.83
CA LYS A 4 -1.60 0.08 -44.17
C LYS A 4 -0.71 -1.14 -44.50
N VAL A 5 -0.88 -2.24 -43.75
CA VAL A 5 -0.13 -3.48 -43.96
C VAL A 5 -0.52 -4.14 -45.29
N GLN A 6 -1.81 -4.12 -45.65
CA GLN A 6 -2.28 -4.67 -46.93
C GLN A 6 -1.72 -3.87 -48.12
N ILE A 7 -1.72 -2.54 -48.04
CA ILE A 7 -1.13 -1.67 -49.08
C ILE A 7 0.37 -1.96 -49.25
N ARG A 8 1.12 -2.09 -48.14
CA ARG A 8 2.55 -2.42 -48.17
C ARG A 8 2.82 -3.81 -48.74
N THR A 9 1.95 -4.77 -48.45
CA THR A 9 2.04 -6.14 -49.00
C THR A 9 1.85 -6.12 -50.52
N ILE A 10 0.86 -5.37 -51.02
CA ILE A 10 0.62 -5.20 -52.45
C ILE A 10 1.82 -4.50 -53.12
N LEU A 11 2.37 -3.45 -52.50
CA LEU A 11 3.58 -2.78 -52.99
C LEU A 11 4.78 -3.73 -53.07
N LEU A 12 4.98 -4.59 -52.07
CA LEU A 12 6.05 -5.58 -52.08
C LEU A 12 5.83 -6.63 -53.18
N HIS A 13 4.59 -7.07 -53.40
CA HIS A 13 4.23 -7.98 -54.49
C HIS A 13 4.55 -7.37 -55.86
N GLU A 14 4.12 -6.14 -56.12
CA GLU A 14 4.41 -5.41 -57.38
C GLU A 14 5.92 -5.24 -57.60
N PHE A 15 6.68 -4.97 -56.53
CA PHE A 15 8.13 -4.89 -56.60
C PHE A 15 8.78 -6.24 -56.95
N LYS A 16 8.30 -7.35 -56.37
CA LYS A 16 8.79 -8.71 -56.67
C LYS A 16 8.47 -9.16 -58.10
N LEU A 17 7.41 -8.63 -58.70
CA LEU A 17 7.10 -8.80 -60.12
C LEU A 17 8.01 -7.98 -61.06
N GLY A 18 8.95 -7.19 -60.53
CA GLY A 18 9.92 -6.43 -61.32
C GLY A 18 9.36 -5.14 -61.93
N ARG A 19 8.16 -4.71 -61.52
CA ARG A 19 7.53 -3.49 -62.04
C ARG A 19 8.20 -2.23 -61.50
N LYS A 20 8.03 -1.10 -62.19
CA LYS A 20 8.50 0.20 -61.70
C LYS A 20 7.49 0.79 -60.71
N ALA A 21 7.97 1.65 -59.81
CA ALA A 21 7.11 2.29 -58.79
C ALA A 21 5.91 3.06 -59.37
N VAL A 22 6.08 3.70 -60.54
CA VAL A 22 5.02 4.43 -61.23
C VAL A 22 3.95 3.46 -61.76
N GLU A 23 4.38 2.38 -62.40
CA GLU A 23 3.51 1.33 -62.94
C GLU A 23 2.75 0.61 -61.82
N ALA A 24 3.42 0.31 -60.70
CA ALA A 24 2.81 -0.26 -59.52
C ALA A 24 1.74 0.67 -58.92
N HIS A 25 2.00 1.98 -58.85
CA HIS A 25 1.03 2.97 -58.37
C HIS A 25 -0.20 3.03 -59.28
N GLU A 26 -0.01 3.06 -60.60
CA GLU A 26 -1.10 3.06 -61.58
C GLU A 26 -1.96 1.79 -61.50
N ASN A 27 -1.32 0.62 -61.35
CA ASN A 27 -2.03 -0.66 -61.15
C ASN A 27 -2.86 -0.66 -59.86
N ILE A 28 -2.30 -0.13 -58.78
CA ILE A 28 -2.99 -0.04 -57.49
C ILE A 28 -4.17 0.94 -57.57
N VAL A 29 -3.98 2.11 -58.18
CA VAL A 29 -5.04 3.09 -58.38
C VAL A 29 -6.14 2.54 -59.28
N LYS A 30 -5.80 1.80 -60.34
CA LYS A 30 -6.75 1.17 -61.24
C LYS A 30 -7.62 0.11 -60.55
N ALA A 31 -7.03 -0.68 -59.65
CA ALA A 31 -7.73 -1.76 -58.98
C ALA A 31 -8.52 -1.32 -57.74
N TRP A 32 -8.04 -0.31 -57.00
CA TRP A 32 -8.62 0.05 -55.69
C TRP A 32 -9.00 1.54 -55.53
N GLY A 33 -8.72 2.38 -56.53
CA GLY A 33 -9.10 3.80 -56.55
C GLY A 33 -7.95 4.78 -56.23
N PRO A 34 -8.13 6.09 -56.52
CA PRO A 34 -7.06 7.09 -56.41
C PRO A 34 -6.59 7.40 -54.99
N ASP A 35 -7.44 7.16 -53.97
CA ASP A 35 -7.15 7.54 -52.58
C ASP A 35 -6.39 6.46 -51.78
N VAL A 36 -5.99 5.37 -52.42
CA VAL A 36 -5.42 4.19 -51.73
C VAL A 36 -3.98 4.40 -51.29
N VAL A 37 -3.14 4.95 -52.16
CA VAL A 37 -1.73 5.22 -51.86
C VAL A 37 -1.21 6.32 -52.78
N SER A 38 -0.43 7.27 -52.24
CA SER A 38 0.18 8.30 -53.08
C SER A 38 1.37 7.74 -53.89
N LEU A 39 1.65 8.37 -55.04
CA LEU A 39 2.84 8.05 -55.84
C LEU A 39 4.14 8.20 -55.01
N ARG A 40 4.22 9.25 -54.18
CA ARG A 40 5.37 9.50 -53.30
C ARG A 40 5.57 8.36 -52.28
N THR A 41 4.50 7.90 -51.66
CA THR A 41 4.54 6.76 -50.73
C THR A 41 5.01 5.50 -51.45
N THR A 42 4.48 5.23 -52.64
CA THR A 42 4.88 4.09 -53.48
C THR A 42 6.39 4.12 -53.81
N GLN A 43 6.90 5.29 -54.21
CA GLN A 43 8.34 5.47 -54.50
C GLN A 43 9.24 5.25 -53.28
N LEU A 44 8.83 5.74 -52.09
CA LEU A 44 9.58 5.54 -50.85
C LEU A 44 9.65 4.05 -50.45
N TRP A 45 8.55 3.33 -50.57
CA TRP A 45 8.53 1.88 -50.32
C TRP A 45 9.40 1.11 -51.33
N PHE A 46 9.36 1.50 -52.61
CA PHE A 46 10.24 0.93 -53.63
C PHE A 46 11.72 1.28 -53.42
N GLN A 47 12.05 2.41 -52.79
CA GLN A 47 13.41 2.70 -52.35
C GLN A 47 13.84 1.77 -51.22
N LYS A 48 12.98 1.59 -50.20
CA LYS A 48 13.20 0.67 -49.08
C LYS A 48 13.41 -0.79 -49.54
N PHE A 49 12.59 -1.27 -50.49
CA PHE A 49 12.75 -2.62 -51.03
C PHE A 49 14.02 -2.77 -51.87
N ARG A 50 14.47 -1.71 -52.56
CA ARG A 50 15.76 -1.71 -53.28
C ARG A 50 16.97 -1.74 -52.35
N SER A 51 16.86 -1.17 -51.15
CA SER A 51 17.91 -1.29 -50.13
C SER A 51 17.93 -2.65 -49.42
N GLY A 52 17.08 -3.60 -49.84
CA GLY A 52 17.03 -4.96 -49.30
C GLY A 52 16.12 -5.16 -48.08
N ASP A 53 15.48 -4.10 -47.59
CA ASP A 53 14.56 -4.16 -46.46
C ASP A 53 13.12 -4.40 -46.93
N THR A 54 12.61 -5.61 -46.72
CA THR A 54 11.23 -6.02 -47.05
C THR A 54 10.28 -5.98 -45.85
N SER A 55 10.66 -5.36 -44.72
CA SER A 55 9.79 -5.24 -43.54
C SER A 55 8.58 -4.37 -43.84
N LEU A 56 7.38 -4.90 -43.58
CA LEU A 56 6.09 -4.24 -43.79
C LEU A 56 5.62 -3.43 -42.57
N GLU A 57 6.34 -3.53 -41.45
CA GLU A 57 6.05 -2.78 -40.24
C GLU A 57 6.62 -1.36 -40.34
N ASP A 58 5.99 -0.43 -39.61
CA ASP A 58 6.61 0.87 -39.40
C ASP A 58 7.83 0.65 -38.50
N GLU A 59 8.98 1.19 -38.90
CA GLU A 59 10.08 1.30 -37.94
C GLU A 59 9.60 2.10 -36.74
N PRO A 60 10.05 1.78 -35.52
CA PRO A 60 9.79 2.64 -34.38
C PRO A 60 10.26 4.03 -34.77
N GLY A 61 9.30 4.93 -34.98
CA GLY A 61 9.62 6.28 -35.46
C GLY A 61 10.61 6.91 -34.50
N ARG A 62 11.37 7.91 -34.98
CA ARG A 62 11.98 8.88 -34.06
C ARG A 62 10.84 9.60 -33.33
N GLY A 63 10.28 8.96 -32.31
CA GLY A 63 9.54 9.63 -31.27
C GLY A 63 10.43 10.79 -30.81
N ARG A 64 9.80 11.91 -30.47
CA ARG A 64 10.52 13.04 -29.89
C ARG A 64 11.08 12.59 -28.54
N ILE A 65 12.28 12.01 -28.54
CA ILE A 65 13.06 11.75 -27.33
C ILE A 65 13.51 13.14 -26.88
N ARG A 66 12.76 13.75 -25.97
CA ARG A 66 13.25 14.92 -25.26
C ARG A 66 14.31 14.45 -24.27
N GLU A 67 15.44 15.15 -24.34
CA GLU A 67 16.71 15.01 -23.62
C GLU A 67 16.54 15.13 -22.09
N LEU A 68 15.82 14.20 -21.48
CA LEU A 68 16.00 13.92 -20.06
C LEU A 68 16.84 12.66 -19.99
N ASP A 69 18.07 12.82 -19.52
CA ASP A 69 18.89 11.69 -19.10
C ASP A 69 18.26 11.07 -17.86
N ASP A 70 17.84 9.81 -17.99
CA ASP A 70 17.16 9.06 -16.93
C ASP A 70 18.10 8.83 -15.73
N ASP A 71 19.42 8.70 -15.97
CA ASP A 71 20.42 8.54 -14.91
C ASP A 71 20.61 9.83 -14.11
N ALA A 72 20.63 10.98 -14.80
CA ALA A 72 20.62 12.29 -14.15
C ALA A 72 19.35 12.49 -13.30
N LEU A 73 18.17 12.18 -13.86
CA LEU A 73 16.91 12.29 -13.13
C LEU A 73 16.87 11.36 -11.91
N LYS A 74 17.37 10.12 -12.05
CA LYS A 74 17.47 9.17 -10.95
C LYS A 74 18.39 9.68 -9.85
N SER A 75 19.55 10.23 -10.22
CA SER A 75 20.52 10.81 -9.27
C SER A 75 19.92 11.98 -8.50
N LEU A 76 19.15 12.86 -9.16
CA LEU A 76 18.44 13.96 -8.51
C LEU A 76 17.39 13.48 -7.50
N VAL A 77 16.65 12.42 -7.85
CA VAL A 77 15.65 11.81 -6.95
C VAL A 77 16.30 11.11 -5.77
N GLU A 78 17.46 10.47 -5.95
CA GLU A 78 18.19 9.80 -4.88
C GLU A 78 18.87 10.80 -3.93
N ALA A 79 19.34 11.94 -4.45
CA ALA A 79 19.88 13.02 -3.64
C ALA A 79 18.83 13.67 -2.72
N ASP A 80 17.61 13.88 -3.23
CA ASP A 80 16.47 14.33 -2.41
C ASP A 80 15.13 13.71 -2.88
N PRO A 81 14.68 12.62 -2.24
CA PRO A 81 13.42 11.96 -2.57
C PRO A 81 12.16 12.80 -2.29
N ARG A 82 12.27 13.95 -1.61
CA ARG A 82 11.12 14.79 -1.22
C ARG A 82 10.69 15.74 -2.32
N LYS A 83 11.59 16.07 -3.25
CA LYS A 83 11.35 17.02 -4.33
C LYS A 83 10.04 16.74 -5.07
N THR A 84 9.37 17.81 -5.44
CA THR A 84 8.20 17.79 -6.31
C THR A 84 8.63 17.62 -7.75
N VAL A 85 7.69 17.17 -8.60
CA VAL A 85 7.93 17.08 -10.04
C VAL A 85 8.29 18.45 -10.64
N ARG A 86 7.82 19.56 -10.04
CA ARG A 86 8.15 20.92 -10.48
C ARG A 86 9.59 21.29 -10.15
N GLU A 87 10.04 21.05 -8.93
CA GLU A 87 11.44 21.29 -8.54
C GLU A 87 12.41 20.40 -9.33
N LEU A 88 12.03 19.15 -9.61
CA LEU A 88 12.82 18.24 -10.47
C LEU A 88 12.83 18.67 -11.96
N ALA A 89 11.93 19.56 -12.36
CA ALA A 89 11.85 20.10 -13.72
C ALA A 89 12.69 21.37 -13.90
N GLU A 90 13.06 22.05 -12.80
CA GLU A 90 13.87 23.26 -12.84
C GLU A 90 15.33 22.97 -13.19
N ASP A 91 15.94 21.97 -12.55
CA ASP A 91 17.33 21.55 -12.81
C ASP A 91 17.59 21.20 -14.30
N PRO A 92 16.78 20.33 -14.93
CA PRO A 92 16.98 19.97 -16.32
C PRO A 92 16.33 20.96 -17.31
N GLN A 93 15.65 22.02 -16.83
CA GLN A 93 14.86 22.95 -17.64
C GLN A 93 13.84 22.27 -18.58
N VAL A 94 13.21 21.18 -18.11
CA VAL A 94 12.22 20.43 -18.89
C VAL A 94 10.83 20.59 -18.30
N SER A 95 9.78 20.53 -19.14
CA SER A 95 8.40 20.61 -18.66
C SER A 95 8.10 19.53 -17.61
N PHE A 96 7.38 19.91 -16.55
CA PHE A 96 6.94 19.03 -15.46
C PHE A 96 6.25 17.74 -15.95
N SER A 97 5.52 17.79 -17.06
CA SER A 97 4.82 16.63 -17.64
C SER A 97 5.79 15.56 -18.14
N THR A 98 6.96 15.97 -18.66
CA THR A 98 8.00 15.04 -19.11
C THR A 98 8.67 14.37 -17.92
N VAL A 99 9.00 15.13 -16.87
CA VAL A 99 9.55 14.57 -15.62
C VAL A 99 8.57 13.59 -14.97
N ALA A 100 7.28 13.93 -14.90
CA ALA A 100 6.25 13.02 -14.37
C ALA A 100 6.22 11.68 -15.12
N LYS A 101 6.19 11.75 -16.47
CA LYS A 101 6.17 10.56 -17.32
C LYS A 101 7.42 9.70 -17.16
N ARG A 102 8.60 10.33 -17.11
CA ARG A 102 9.88 9.61 -16.91
C ARG A 102 9.96 8.95 -15.53
N LEU A 103 9.51 9.63 -14.48
CA LEU A 103 9.44 9.03 -13.14
C LEU A 103 8.56 7.77 -13.13
N GLU A 104 7.43 7.80 -13.84
CA GLU A 104 6.56 6.63 -13.99
C GLU A 104 7.24 5.49 -14.77
N GLU A 105 7.91 5.80 -15.89
CA GLU A 105 8.71 4.82 -16.66
C GLU A 105 9.86 4.21 -15.83
N LEU A 106 10.44 4.99 -14.91
CA LEU A 106 11.45 4.52 -13.94
C LEU A 106 10.85 3.78 -12.72
N GLY A 107 9.53 3.61 -12.67
CA GLY A 107 8.83 2.95 -11.55
C GLY A 107 8.83 3.75 -10.24
N LYS A 108 9.13 5.04 -10.29
CA LYS A 108 9.09 5.95 -9.13
C LYS A 108 7.66 6.44 -8.93
N VAL A 109 7.13 6.23 -7.73
CA VAL A 109 5.81 6.72 -7.32
C VAL A 109 5.92 7.51 -6.02
N LYS A 110 5.25 8.66 -5.95
CA LYS A 110 5.26 9.48 -4.73
C LYS A 110 4.37 8.82 -3.67
N LYS A 111 4.98 8.47 -2.53
CA LYS A 111 4.28 7.91 -1.37
C LYS A 111 4.34 8.90 -0.22
N MET A 112 3.29 8.94 0.59
CA MET A 112 3.33 9.64 1.86
C MET A 112 4.08 8.80 2.88
N ASP A 113 4.83 9.45 3.76
CA ASP A 113 5.44 8.78 4.89
C ASP A 113 4.39 8.14 5.78
N GLN A 114 4.79 7.08 6.47
CA GLN A 114 3.97 6.46 7.48
C GLN A 114 4.13 7.20 8.80
N TRP A 115 3.00 7.53 9.43
CA TRP A 115 3.01 7.98 10.81
C TRP A 115 3.56 6.87 11.72
N VAL A 116 4.65 7.17 12.42
CA VAL A 116 5.20 6.32 13.47
C VAL A 116 4.88 6.98 14.81
N PRO A 117 4.41 6.23 15.83
CA PRO A 117 3.96 6.83 17.08
C PRO A 117 5.01 7.74 17.74
N HIS A 118 6.25 7.25 17.85
CA HIS A 118 7.35 7.93 18.54
C HIS A 118 8.66 7.73 17.78
N GLU A 119 9.51 8.74 17.84
CA GLU A 119 10.93 8.62 17.49
C GLU A 119 11.65 7.86 18.61
N LEU A 120 12.38 6.81 18.26
CA LEU A 120 13.08 5.97 19.22
C LEU A 120 14.52 6.44 19.38
N ASN A 121 15.00 6.47 20.62
CA ASN A 121 16.42 6.66 20.87
C ASN A 121 17.22 5.35 20.69
N ALA A 122 18.55 5.43 20.65
CA ALA A 122 19.42 4.28 20.41
C ALA A 122 19.27 3.17 21.47
N GLU A 123 19.12 3.55 22.75
CA GLU A 123 18.89 2.59 23.84
C GLU A 123 17.56 1.85 23.64
N GLN A 124 16.52 2.57 23.22
CA GLN A 124 15.21 1.99 22.99
C GLN A 124 15.20 1.03 21.80
N VAL A 125 15.94 1.35 20.74
CA VAL A 125 16.15 0.45 19.60
C VAL A 125 16.88 -0.82 20.04
N LEU A 126 17.94 -0.69 20.84
CA LEU A 126 18.70 -1.85 21.32
C LEU A 126 17.85 -2.75 22.23
N ARG A 127 17.14 -2.15 23.19
CA ARG A 127 16.24 -2.89 24.10
C ARG A 127 15.16 -3.65 23.33
N ARG A 128 14.58 -3.04 22.29
CA ARG A 128 13.65 -3.72 21.38
C ARG A 128 14.29 -4.92 20.71
N TYR A 129 15.45 -4.72 20.10
CA TYR A 129 16.16 -5.78 19.38
C TYR A 129 16.44 -6.98 20.30
N GLN A 130 16.98 -6.72 21.49
CA GLN A 130 17.28 -7.75 22.49
C GLN A 130 16.03 -8.56 22.86
N ILE A 131 14.96 -7.89 23.30
CA ILE A 131 13.71 -8.55 23.70
C ILE A 131 13.13 -9.37 22.55
N THR A 132 13.06 -8.80 21.34
CA THR A 132 12.53 -9.52 20.18
C THR A 132 13.38 -10.73 19.79
N SER A 133 14.70 -10.64 19.92
CA SER A 133 15.63 -11.73 19.64
C SER A 133 15.46 -12.86 20.67
N GLU A 134 15.40 -12.53 21.95
CA GLU A 134 15.16 -13.48 23.05
C GLU A 134 13.82 -14.20 22.90
N LEU A 135 12.74 -13.45 22.63
CA LEU A 135 11.40 -14.03 22.42
C LEU A 135 11.36 -14.93 21.18
N LEU A 136 12.05 -14.55 20.10
CA LEU A 136 12.14 -15.36 18.88
C LEU A 136 12.88 -16.68 19.15
N LEU A 137 14.04 -16.62 19.83
CA LEU A 137 14.80 -17.81 20.20
C LEU A 137 14.01 -18.71 21.16
N ARG A 138 13.36 -18.12 22.17
CA ARG A 138 12.47 -18.85 23.07
C ARG A 138 11.39 -19.60 22.29
N ASN A 139 10.71 -18.93 21.35
CA ASN A 139 9.63 -19.56 20.59
C ASN A 139 10.13 -20.65 19.63
N LYS A 140 11.37 -20.55 19.14
CA LYS A 140 11.99 -21.62 18.35
C LYS A 140 12.28 -22.86 19.18
N ASN A 141 12.72 -22.68 20.43
CA ASN A 141 13.09 -23.77 21.32
C ASN A 141 11.89 -24.40 22.04
N ASP A 142 10.95 -23.57 22.51
CA ASP A 142 9.71 -23.95 23.19
C ASP A 142 8.58 -23.04 22.69
N PRO A 143 7.82 -23.46 21.67
CA PRO A 143 6.73 -22.66 21.12
C PRO A 143 5.71 -22.28 22.19
N PHE A 144 5.47 -20.98 22.34
CA PHE A 144 4.61 -20.45 23.42
C PHE A 144 3.49 -19.53 22.95
N LEU A 145 3.38 -19.28 21.65
CA LEU A 145 2.38 -18.35 21.10
C LEU A 145 0.93 -18.79 21.37
N ASP A 146 0.65 -20.09 21.46
CA ASP A 146 -0.68 -20.64 21.77
C ASP A 146 -1.11 -20.42 23.23
N ARG A 147 -0.16 -20.04 24.11
CA ARG A 147 -0.39 -19.75 25.52
C ARG A 147 -0.55 -18.25 25.79
N ILE A 148 -0.31 -17.40 24.79
CA ILE A 148 -0.40 -15.95 24.97
C ILE A 148 -1.85 -15.54 25.10
N VAL A 149 -2.13 -14.82 26.18
CA VAL A 149 -3.32 -13.99 26.34
C VAL A 149 -2.87 -12.54 26.31
N THR A 150 -3.58 -11.71 25.57
CA THR A 150 -3.22 -10.32 25.38
C THR A 150 -4.41 -9.41 25.64
N CYS A 151 -4.13 -8.16 26.02
CA CYS A 151 -5.14 -7.14 26.24
C CYS A 151 -4.74 -5.78 25.69
N ASP A 152 -5.74 -4.97 25.36
CA ASP A 152 -5.55 -3.58 24.95
C ASP A 152 -6.86 -2.79 25.14
N GLU A 153 -6.72 -1.49 25.33
CA GLU A 153 -7.80 -0.55 25.55
C GLU A 153 -7.91 0.45 24.40
N LYS A 154 -9.14 0.62 23.88
CA LYS A 154 -9.40 1.53 22.78
C LYS A 154 -10.55 2.48 23.07
N TRP A 155 -10.30 3.76 22.86
CA TRP A 155 -11.38 4.75 22.77
C TRP A 155 -12.19 4.57 21.49
N ILE A 156 -13.48 4.31 21.65
CA ILE A 156 -14.47 4.26 20.57
C ILE A 156 -15.28 5.55 20.61
N LEU A 157 -15.22 6.30 19.51
CA LEU A 157 -16.03 7.49 19.31
C LEU A 157 -17.43 7.09 18.87
N TYR A 158 -18.46 7.75 19.41
CA TYR A 158 -19.84 7.54 18.95
C TYR A 158 -20.02 8.07 17.52
N ASP A 159 -19.36 9.18 17.19
CA ASP A 159 -19.40 9.77 15.86
C ASP A 159 -18.25 9.24 14.97
N ASN A 160 -18.56 8.20 14.19
CA ASN A 160 -17.63 7.58 13.25
C ASN A 160 -17.74 8.13 11.82
N ARG A 161 -18.35 9.32 11.64
CA ARG A 161 -18.46 9.97 10.34
C ARG A 161 -17.08 10.17 9.70
N LYS A 162 -17.01 9.88 8.40
CA LYS A 162 -15.80 10.03 7.59
C LYS A 162 -16.09 10.97 6.43
N ARG A 163 -15.15 11.88 6.17
CA ARG A 163 -15.14 12.63 4.92
C ARG A 163 -14.87 11.64 3.78
N SER A 164 -15.73 11.62 2.78
CA SER A 164 -15.55 10.85 1.55
C SER A 164 -15.21 11.79 0.40
N SER A 165 -14.46 11.27 -0.57
CA SER A 165 -14.27 11.93 -1.86
C SER A 165 -15.56 11.81 -2.69
N GLN A 166 -15.86 12.84 -3.46
CA GLN A 166 -17.02 12.91 -4.35
C GLN A 166 -16.53 13.28 -5.75
N TRP A 167 -17.16 12.71 -6.78
CA TRP A 167 -17.03 13.20 -8.15
C TRP A 167 -18.05 14.33 -8.32
N LEU A 168 -17.56 15.51 -8.69
CA LEU A 168 -18.34 16.71 -8.92
C LEU A 168 -17.90 17.31 -10.25
N ASP A 169 -18.73 18.14 -10.85
CA ASP A 169 -18.35 18.87 -12.06
C ASP A 169 -17.19 19.82 -11.76
N ARG A 170 -16.40 20.16 -12.79
CA ARG A 170 -15.14 20.93 -12.64
C ARG A 170 -15.35 22.25 -11.88
N ASP A 171 -16.48 22.90 -12.11
CA ASP A 171 -16.80 24.21 -11.56
C ASP A 171 -17.75 24.13 -10.35
N GLU A 172 -18.17 22.92 -9.95
CA GLU A 172 -19.05 22.73 -8.80
C GLU A 172 -18.25 22.80 -7.49
N PRO A 173 -18.70 23.60 -6.50
CA PRO A 173 -18.01 23.70 -5.22
C PRO A 173 -18.11 22.38 -4.42
N PRO A 174 -17.08 22.00 -3.65
CA PRO A 174 -17.14 20.84 -2.78
C PRO A 174 -18.27 20.94 -1.75
N LYS A 175 -19.03 19.84 -1.57
CA LYS A 175 -20.06 19.80 -0.53
C LYS A 175 -19.44 19.96 0.86
N GLN A 176 -20.05 20.84 1.67
CA GLN A 176 -19.60 21.10 3.03
C GLN A 176 -19.85 19.87 3.91
N PHE A 177 -18.82 19.46 4.65
CA PHE A 177 -18.92 18.39 5.64
C PHE A 177 -18.59 18.97 7.02
N PRO A 178 -19.53 18.95 7.99
CA PRO A 178 -19.32 19.58 9.28
C PRO A 178 -18.11 18.96 10.00
N LYS A 179 -17.26 19.82 10.55
CA LYS A 179 -16.12 19.38 11.38
C LYS A 179 -16.63 18.72 12.66
N LYS A 180 -15.83 17.78 13.15
CA LYS A 180 -16.04 17.12 14.44
C LYS A 180 -15.95 18.13 15.58
N LYS A 181 -16.73 17.92 16.63
CA LYS A 181 -16.63 18.74 17.86
C LYS A 181 -15.39 18.29 18.66
N LEU A 182 -14.76 19.21 19.41
CA LEU A 182 -13.54 18.92 20.16
C LEU A 182 -13.75 17.87 21.27
N HIS A 183 -14.94 17.85 21.87
CA HIS A 183 -15.31 16.96 22.98
C HIS A 183 -16.42 15.98 22.55
N GLU A 184 -16.08 15.04 21.68
CA GLU A 184 -17.03 13.98 21.30
C GLU A 184 -17.25 12.99 22.44
N LYS A 185 -18.49 12.51 22.56
CA LYS A 185 -18.81 11.37 23.44
C LYS A 185 -17.98 10.17 22.98
N LYS A 186 -17.26 9.57 23.92
CA LYS A 186 -16.40 8.40 23.71
C LYS A 186 -16.57 7.41 24.85
N THR A 187 -16.48 6.14 24.55
CA THR A 187 -16.44 5.04 25.53
C THR A 187 -15.13 4.28 25.35
N MET A 188 -14.55 3.80 26.45
CA MET A 188 -13.36 2.97 26.42
C MET A 188 -13.80 1.51 26.36
N LEU A 189 -13.31 0.79 25.36
CA LEU A 189 -13.45 -0.65 25.24
C LEU A 189 -12.15 -1.30 25.69
N THR A 190 -12.22 -2.23 26.64
CA THR A 190 -11.13 -3.16 26.94
C THR A 190 -11.44 -4.50 26.29
N VAL A 191 -10.44 -5.13 25.67
CA VAL A 191 -10.60 -6.46 25.06
C VAL A 191 -9.44 -7.33 25.47
N TRP A 192 -9.77 -8.59 25.79
CA TRP A 192 -8.84 -9.65 26.14
C TRP A 192 -9.02 -10.79 25.16
N TRP A 193 -7.95 -11.27 24.55
CA TRP A 193 -8.02 -12.32 23.52
C TRP A 193 -6.77 -13.19 23.48
N ASN A 194 -6.88 -14.35 22.84
CA ASN A 194 -5.77 -15.24 22.51
C ASN A 194 -5.82 -15.62 21.03
N SER A 195 -5.01 -16.59 20.62
CA SER A 195 -5.01 -17.11 19.24
C SER A 195 -6.32 -17.81 18.82
N ALA A 196 -7.15 -18.24 19.77
CA ALA A 196 -8.43 -18.89 19.51
C ALA A 196 -9.60 -17.89 19.38
N GLY A 197 -9.52 -16.73 20.02
CA GLY A 197 -10.54 -15.69 19.92
C GLY A 197 -10.61 -14.76 21.12
N ILE A 198 -11.71 -14.02 21.21
CA ILE A 198 -11.99 -13.08 22.31
C ILE A 198 -12.39 -13.86 23.56
N LEU A 199 -11.72 -13.58 24.67
CA LEU A 199 -11.95 -14.18 25.98
C LEU A 199 -12.87 -13.31 26.85
N HIS A 200 -12.66 -11.99 26.81
CA HIS A 200 -13.45 -11.04 27.56
C HIS A 200 -13.39 -9.67 26.90
N TYR A 201 -14.45 -8.87 27.05
CA TYR A 201 -14.44 -7.46 26.71
C TYR A 201 -15.39 -6.69 27.63
N GLU A 202 -15.09 -5.42 27.87
CA GLU A 202 -15.93 -4.55 28.70
C GLU A 202 -15.93 -3.12 28.16
N PHE A 203 -17.10 -2.50 28.15
CA PHE A 203 -17.24 -1.07 27.87
C PHE A 203 -17.32 -0.31 29.19
N LEU A 204 -16.39 0.61 29.40
CA LEU A 204 -16.44 1.55 30.53
C LEU A 204 -17.50 2.63 30.26
N LYS A 205 -18.05 3.20 31.33
CA LYS A 205 -19.04 4.27 31.17
C LYS A 205 -18.40 5.48 30.49
N THR A 206 -19.24 6.31 29.88
CA THR A 206 -18.77 7.49 29.14
C THR A 206 -17.94 8.40 30.05
N GLY A 207 -16.68 8.62 29.69
CA GLY A 207 -15.75 9.48 30.44
C GLY A 207 -14.90 8.77 31.49
N GLU A 208 -15.18 7.50 31.81
CA GLU A 208 -14.35 6.71 32.71
C GLU A 208 -13.10 6.17 32.00
N THR A 209 -12.02 6.00 32.75
CA THR A 209 -10.76 5.41 32.31
C THR A 209 -10.47 4.14 33.09
N ILE A 210 -9.69 3.23 32.51
CA ILE A 210 -9.20 2.06 33.25
C ILE A 210 -8.32 2.50 34.42
N ASP A 211 -8.62 1.99 35.60
CA ASP A 211 -7.81 2.11 36.81
C ASP A 211 -7.35 0.72 37.26
N ALA A 212 -6.54 0.66 38.31
CA ALA A 212 -6.00 -0.61 38.79
C ALA A 212 -7.12 -1.57 39.24
N ASP A 213 -8.12 -1.08 39.97
CA ASP A 213 -9.17 -1.92 40.54
C ASP A 213 -10.08 -2.52 39.46
N ASN A 214 -10.43 -1.73 38.43
CA ASN A 214 -11.17 -2.25 37.28
C ASN A 214 -10.34 -3.23 36.46
N TYR A 215 -9.04 -2.98 36.30
CA TYR A 215 -8.13 -3.87 35.60
C TYR A 215 -8.04 -5.25 36.28
N CYS A 216 -7.82 -5.27 37.61
CA CYS A 216 -7.81 -6.48 38.44
C CYS A 216 -9.11 -7.29 38.27
N ARG A 217 -10.27 -6.62 38.40
CA ARG A 217 -11.58 -7.25 38.21
C ARG A 217 -11.77 -7.83 36.80
N GLN A 218 -11.27 -7.16 35.77
CA GLN A 218 -11.31 -7.66 34.40
C GLN A 218 -10.38 -8.84 34.19
N LEU A 219 -9.21 -8.85 34.84
CA LEU A 219 -8.26 -9.95 34.81
C LEU A 219 -8.88 -11.22 35.39
N ASP A 220 -9.56 -11.13 36.55
CA ASP A 220 -10.27 -12.26 37.15
C ASP A 220 -11.34 -12.83 36.21
N LYS A 221 -12.21 -11.97 35.66
CA LYS A 221 -13.25 -12.37 34.70
C LYS A 221 -12.66 -13.01 33.45
N MET A 222 -11.56 -12.45 32.94
CA MET A 222 -10.83 -13.01 31.80
C MET A 222 -10.29 -14.40 32.13
N HIS A 223 -9.71 -14.57 33.32
CA HIS A 223 -9.15 -15.84 33.77
C HIS A 223 -10.22 -16.93 33.91
N GLU A 224 -11.39 -16.60 34.47
CA GLU A 224 -12.55 -17.50 34.54
C GLU A 224 -13.00 -17.95 33.13
N ASN A 225 -13.10 -16.99 32.20
CA ASN A 225 -13.48 -17.28 30.82
C ASN A 225 -12.44 -18.14 30.10
N LEU A 226 -11.16 -17.89 30.35
CA LEU A 226 -10.06 -18.71 29.83
C LEU A 226 -10.10 -20.13 30.38
N ALA A 227 -10.37 -20.30 31.68
CA ALA A 227 -10.50 -21.62 32.29
C ALA A 227 -11.66 -22.42 31.68
N ARG A 228 -12.77 -21.75 31.33
CA ARG A 228 -13.91 -22.37 30.64
C ARG A 228 -13.62 -22.70 29.18
N ALA A 229 -13.01 -21.77 28.45
CA ALA A 229 -12.78 -21.90 27.01
C ALA A 229 -11.59 -22.83 26.69
N SER A 230 -10.59 -22.88 27.55
CA SER A 230 -9.35 -23.64 27.34
C SER A 230 -8.74 -24.15 28.65
N PRO A 231 -9.38 -25.14 29.31
CA PRO A 231 -8.89 -25.67 30.60
C PRO A 231 -7.46 -26.20 30.54
N ALA A 232 -7.03 -26.75 29.39
CA ALA A 232 -5.68 -27.26 29.20
C ALA A 232 -4.59 -26.17 29.27
N VAL A 233 -4.91 -24.94 28.83
CA VAL A 233 -3.97 -23.82 28.89
C VAL A 233 -3.74 -23.40 30.34
N VAL A 234 -4.81 -23.30 31.13
CA VAL A 234 -4.75 -22.93 32.55
C VAL A 234 -4.07 -24.02 33.39
N ASN A 235 -4.50 -25.28 33.24
CA ASN A 235 -4.09 -26.35 34.15
C ASN A 235 -2.74 -26.99 33.82
N ARG A 236 -2.30 -26.97 32.55
CA ARG A 236 -1.10 -27.72 32.11
C ARG A 236 0.00 -26.86 31.52
N LYS A 237 -0.38 -25.83 30.73
CA LYS A 237 0.60 -25.05 29.98
C LYS A 237 1.03 -23.77 30.72
N GLY A 238 0.15 -23.18 31.53
CA GLY A 238 0.34 -21.84 32.05
C GLY A 238 0.16 -20.79 30.94
N PRO A 239 -0.90 -19.97 30.99
CA PRO A 239 -1.03 -18.78 30.15
C PRO A 239 0.08 -17.77 30.43
N ILE A 240 0.42 -17.03 29.38
CA ILE A 240 1.41 -15.95 29.40
C ILE A 240 0.65 -14.67 29.09
N LEU A 241 0.68 -13.71 30.00
CA LEU A 241 0.04 -12.42 29.79
C LEU A 241 1.00 -11.50 29.01
N LEU A 242 0.51 -10.95 27.89
CA LEU A 242 1.17 -9.91 27.12
C LEU A 242 0.31 -8.64 27.17
N HIS A 243 0.84 -7.58 27.75
CA HIS A 243 0.14 -6.29 27.87
C HIS A 243 1.16 -5.16 27.83
N ASP A 244 0.68 -3.92 27.67
CA ASP A 244 1.56 -2.75 27.71
C ASP A 244 1.89 -2.32 29.15
N ASN A 245 2.80 -1.35 29.27
CA ASN A 245 3.24 -0.85 30.57
C ASN A 245 2.44 0.38 31.02
N ALA A 246 1.15 0.49 30.67
CA ALA A 246 0.32 1.59 31.15
C ALA A 246 0.29 1.61 32.69
N ARG A 247 0.17 2.81 33.29
CA ARG A 247 0.23 2.96 34.76
C ARG A 247 -0.72 2.04 35.54
N PRO A 248 -1.98 1.82 35.10
CA PRO A 248 -2.88 0.91 35.78
C PRO A 248 -2.38 -0.54 35.77
N HIS A 249 -1.57 -0.94 34.79
CA HIS A 249 -1.10 -2.31 34.57
C HIS A 249 0.07 -2.71 35.46
N VAL A 250 0.94 -1.74 35.76
CA VAL A 250 2.16 -1.92 36.58
C VAL A 250 1.97 -1.46 38.02
N SER A 251 0.73 -1.28 38.46
CA SER A 251 0.41 -0.86 39.81
C SER A 251 0.83 -1.93 40.83
N GLN A 252 1.24 -1.53 42.04
CA GLN A 252 1.60 -2.48 43.11
C GLN A 252 0.47 -3.44 43.49
N LYS A 253 -0.79 -3.07 43.23
CA LYS A 253 -1.96 -3.95 43.46
C LYS A 253 -1.99 -5.12 42.46
N ASN A 254 -1.43 -4.95 41.27
CA ASN A 254 -1.51 -5.94 40.19
C ASN A 254 -0.36 -6.95 40.25
N VAL A 255 0.80 -6.54 40.78
CA VAL A 255 2.00 -7.40 40.83
C VAL A 255 1.71 -8.75 41.52
N PRO A 256 1.03 -8.80 42.69
CA PRO A 256 0.66 -10.07 43.32
C PRO A 256 -0.39 -10.88 42.53
N GLU A 257 -1.22 -10.21 41.74
CA GLU A 257 -2.34 -10.83 41.03
C GLU A 257 -1.91 -11.50 39.72
N VAL A 258 -0.93 -10.90 39.03
CA VAL A 258 -0.27 -11.51 37.87
C VAL A 258 0.73 -12.60 38.30
N GLU A 259 1.19 -12.57 39.55
CA GLU A 259 2.03 -13.61 40.18
C GLU A 259 1.22 -14.77 40.82
N ARG A 260 -0.12 -14.76 40.72
CA ARG A 260 -0.97 -15.88 41.18
C ARG A 260 -0.58 -17.20 40.49
N PRO A 261 -0.72 -18.35 41.17
CA PRO A 261 -0.33 -19.64 40.62
C PRO A 261 -1.07 -19.91 39.32
N GLY A 262 -0.32 -19.94 38.21
CA GLY A 262 -0.87 -20.26 36.90
C GLY A 262 -1.02 -19.08 35.95
N LEU A 263 -0.54 -17.87 36.23
CA LEU A 263 -0.19 -16.88 35.19
C LEU A 263 1.30 -16.57 35.30
N ARG A 264 2.05 -16.63 34.19
CA ARG A 264 3.43 -16.13 34.17
C ARG A 264 3.45 -14.77 33.50
N ASN A 265 3.88 -13.75 34.25
CA ASN A 265 4.19 -12.45 33.68
C ASN A 265 5.48 -12.55 32.86
N THR A 266 5.43 -12.18 31.58
CA THR A 266 6.66 -11.76 30.89
C THR A 266 6.82 -10.26 31.11
N ALA A 267 7.24 -9.88 32.32
CA ALA A 267 7.58 -8.51 32.65
C ALA A 267 8.94 -8.16 32.02
N SER A 268 8.92 -7.54 30.85
CA SER A 268 9.97 -6.64 30.37
C SER A 268 9.58 -6.18 28.98
N SER A 269 9.72 -4.93 28.60
CA SER A 269 10.20 -3.73 29.25
C SER A 269 9.55 -2.62 28.41
N THR A 270 9.74 -1.36 28.77
CA THR A 270 9.43 -0.21 27.92
C THR A 270 9.72 -0.57 26.45
N ILE A 271 8.89 -0.10 25.50
CA ILE A 271 9.14 -0.16 24.05
C ILE A 271 8.68 -1.44 23.31
N LEU A 272 7.49 -1.99 23.57
CA LEU A 272 6.82 -2.87 22.60
C LEU A 272 5.67 -2.21 21.81
N THR A 273 5.63 -0.88 21.66
CA THR A 273 4.62 -0.18 20.81
C THR A 273 4.50 -0.65 19.33
N ARG A 274 5.31 -1.62 18.86
CA ARG A 274 5.10 -2.35 17.59
C ARG A 274 5.21 -3.87 17.66
N PRO A 275 5.94 -4.54 18.60
CA PRO A 275 5.89 -5.99 18.73
C PRO A 275 4.94 -6.47 19.83
N VAL A 276 4.14 -5.60 20.46
CA VAL A 276 2.86 -6.10 20.97
C VAL A 276 2.00 -6.39 19.75
N ALA A 277 1.59 -7.64 19.57
CA ALA A 277 0.66 -8.10 18.53
C ALA A 277 -0.65 -7.28 18.43
N ASN A 278 -0.87 -6.37 19.38
CA ASN A 278 -2.10 -5.64 19.67
C ASN A 278 -2.29 -4.42 18.78
N GLY A 279 -1.21 -3.93 18.16
CA GLY A 279 -1.33 -2.97 17.08
C GLY A 279 -2.01 -3.58 15.86
N LEU A 280 -1.66 -4.79 15.43
CA LEU A 280 -1.75 -5.18 14.01
C LEU A 280 -3.01 -5.91 13.54
N SER A 281 -3.74 -6.64 14.39
CA SER A 281 -4.85 -7.48 13.88
C SER A 281 -6.24 -7.00 14.29
N LEU A 282 -6.56 -6.91 15.59
CA LEU A 282 -7.94 -6.66 16.02
C LEU A 282 -8.38 -5.20 15.78
N PHE A 283 -7.53 -4.24 16.11
CA PHE A 283 -7.83 -2.81 15.98
C PHE A 283 -7.28 -2.15 14.71
N GLN A 284 -6.38 -2.82 13.99
CA GLN A 284 -5.87 -2.41 12.68
C GLN A 284 -6.47 -3.21 11.51
N ALA A 285 -7.36 -4.20 11.76
CA ALA A 285 -8.01 -4.99 10.72
C ALA A 285 -8.38 -4.11 9.51
N PRO A 286 -7.90 -4.45 8.30
CA PRO A 286 -8.10 -3.60 7.15
C PRO A 286 -9.59 -3.42 6.95
N ARG A 287 -10.07 -2.17 7.03
CA ARG A 287 -11.30 -1.80 6.33
C ARG A 287 -11.02 -2.15 4.88
N GLN A 288 -11.77 -3.10 4.33
CA GLN A 288 -11.59 -3.68 2.99
C GLN A 288 -10.96 -2.65 2.04
N PRO A 289 -9.80 -2.93 1.44
CA PRO A 289 -9.27 -2.05 0.42
C PRO A 289 -10.32 -1.96 -0.70
N ARG A 290 -10.81 -0.74 -0.96
CA ARG A 290 -11.50 -0.48 -2.23
C ARG A 290 -10.57 -0.98 -3.32
N GLN A 291 -11.02 -1.95 -4.10
CA GLN A 291 -10.36 -2.33 -5.34
C GLN A 291 -10.09 -1.03 -6.11
N ARG A 292 -8.82 -0.65 -6.25
CA ARG A 292 -8.42 0.24 -7.34
C ARG A 292 -8.66 -0.57 -8.60
N LYS A 293 -9.84 -0.42 -9.21
CA LYS A 293 -9.99 -0.79 -10.61
C LYS A 293 -9.03 0.12 -11.38
N SER A 294 -7.95 -0.46 -11.87
CA SER A 294 -7.22 0.04 -13.01
C SER A 294 -8.24 0.24 -14.13
N VAL A 295 -8.52 1.49 -14.48
CA VAL A 295 -9.24 1.77 -15.72
C VAL A 295 -8.18 1.89 -16.81
N GLN A 296 -7.92 0.76 -17.46
CA GLN A 296 -7.53 0.78 -18.87
C GLN A 296 -8.76 1.21 -19.68
N GLU A 297 -8.51 2.13 -20.61
CA GLU A 297 -9.21 2.40 -21.88
C GLU A 297 -10.73 2.21 -21.94
N SER A 298 -11.43 3.29 -22.29
CA SER A 298 -11.86 3.53 -23.68
C SER A 298 -12.82 4.71 -23.67
N ASP A 299 -12.55 5.75 -24.44
CA ASP A 299 -13.61 6.43 -25.17
C ASP A 299 -12.98 7.15 -26.37
N ARG A 300 -13.23 6.54 -27.54
CA ARG A 300 -13.28 7.22 -28.82
C ARG A 300 -14.55 8.07 -28.83
N CYS A 301 -14.40 9.35 -29.13
CA CYS A 301 -15.27 10.09 -30.03
C CYS A 301 -14.36 11.05 -30.80
#